data_AF-A0A949GUN4-F1
#
_entry.id   AF-A0A949GUN4-F1
#
_cell.length_a   1.000
_cell.length_b   1.000
_cell.length_c   1.000
_cell.angle_alpha   90.00
_cell.angle_beta   90.00
_cell.angle_gamma   90.00
#
_symmetry.space_group_name_H-M   'P 1'
#
loop_
_entity.id
_entity.type
_entity.pdbx_description
1 polymer ?
#
loop_
_entity_poly.entity_id
_entity_poly.type
_entity_poly.pdbx_seq_one_letter_code
_entity_poly.pdbx_strand_id
1 'polypeptide(L)'
;MTLNSETFPAVGEDRIGNILKWVLLAVAIVTFGLLSWTTVVTYEQAPPLPDRFVTTGGAAVLTEPEIYRGKQGFQRADLMDYGSLYGMGSYFGEDYTADALVKLATQTEENIALTEYGKPFADLSPEHKTGVKSVMQAELQQVDLTQKRAVIPHALATAIETLRATIADKLLHNNFTKGWTKADSLDAQSASDTAGFLIY
;
A
#
# COMPACT_ATOMS: atom_id res chain seq x y z
N MET A 1 -11.12 78.10 -14.98
CA MET A 1 -11.68 76.76 -15.23
C MET A 1 -11.20 75.87 -14.09
N THR A 2 -11.99 75.76 -13.02
CA THR A 2 -11.66 74.99 -11.82
C THR A 2 -12.28 73.59 -11.97
N LEU A 3 -11.45 72.56 -12.03
CA LEU A 3 -11.87 71.17 -12.04
C LEU A 3 -12.35 70.82 -10.63
N ASN A 4 -13.65 70.62 -10.46
CA ASN A 4 -14.21 70.06 -9.23
C ASN A 4 -13.77 68.59 -9.17
N SER A 5 -13.00 68.21 -8.15
CA SER A 5 -12.72 66.81 -7.86
C SER A 5 -14.02 66.18 -7.34
N GLU A 6 -14.62 65.27 -8.12
CA GLU A 6 -15.72 64.45 -7.62
C GLU A 6 -15.20 63.59 -6.45
N THR A 7 -15.59 63.95 -5.24
CA THR A 7 -15.36 63.12 -4.05
C THR A 7 -16.24 61.89 -4.16
N PHE A 8 -15.65 60.72 -4.36
CA PHE A 8 -16.36 59.45 -4.26
C PHE A 8 -17.06 59.36 -2.89
N PRO A 9 -18.35 58.99 -2.83
CA PRO A 9 -19.02 58.83 -1.55
C PRO A 9 -18.28 57.75 -0.73
N ALA A 10 -18.03 58.05 0.54
CA ALA A 10 -17.48 57.06 1.46
C ALA A 10 -18.36 55.81 1.42
N VAL A 11 -17.77 54.66 1.09
CA VAL A 11 -18.48 53.37 1.06
C VAL A 11 -19.08 53.16 2.46
N GLY A 12 -20.40 53.24 2.56
CA GLY A 12 -21.11 52.95 3.81
C GLY A 12 -20.81 51.54 4.27
N GLU A 13 -20.81 51.32 5.59
CA GLU A 13 -20.47 50.03 6.19
C GLU A 13 -21.22 48.86 5.53
N ASP A 14 -20.51 48.02 4.78
CA ASP A 14 -21.07 46.85 4.09
C ASP A 14 -21.37 45.75 5.11
N ARG A 15 -22.54 45.85 5.74
CA ARG A 15 -23.02 44.88 6.74
C ARG A 15 -23.07 43.46 6.18
N ILE A 16 -23.42 43.28 4.90
CA ILE A 16 -23.50 41.97 4.26
C ILE A 16 -22.09 41.41 4.11
N GLY A 17 -21.15 42.20 3.59
CA GLY A 17 -19.74 41.82 3.48
C GLY A 17 -19.11 41.47 4.83
N ASN A 18 -19.44 42.20 5.90
CA ASN A 18 -18.95 41.89 7.24
C ASN A 18 -19.53 40.57 7.77
N ILE A 19 -20.83 40.29 7.58
CA ILE A 19 -21.43 39.00 7.94
C ILE A 19 -20.77 37.85 7.17
N LEU A 20 -20.57 38.00 5.85
CA LEU A 20 -19.95 36.98 5.02
C LEU A 20 -18.50 36.68 5.44
N LYS A 21 -17.72 37.68 5.85
CA LYS A 21 -16.36 37.48 6.38
C LYS A 21 -16.37 36.66 7.67
N TRP A 22 -17.29 36.95 8.59
CA TRP A 22 -17.42 36.18 9.84
C TRP A 22 -17.91 34.76 9.58
N VAL A 23 -18.85 34.57 8.66
CA VAL A 23 -19.30 33.23 8.23
C VAL A 23 -18.14 32.45 7.60
N LEU A 24 -17.40 33.08 6.68
CA LEU A 24 -16.21 32.47 6.05
C LEU A 24 -15.17 32.07 7.10
N LEU A 25 -14.88 32.96 8.06
CA LEU A 25 -13.96 32.67 9.15
C LEU A 25 -14.45 31.51 10.02
N ALA A 26 -15.73 31.48 10.37
CA ALA A 26 -16.31 30.40 11.14
C ALA A 26 -16.23 29.05 10.40
N VAL A 27 -16.59 29.03 9.10
CA VAL A 27 -16.46 27.84 8.25
C VAL A 27 -15.00 27.40 8.17
N ALA A 28 -14.07 28.31 7.94
CA ALA A 28 -12.64 27.99 7.91
C ALA A 28 -12.17 27.36 9.22
N ILE A 29 -12.49 27.96 10.37
CA ILE A 29 -12.12 27.42 11.70
C ILE A 29 -12.69 26.02 11.89
N VAL A 30 -13.97 25.81 11.56
CA VAL A 30 -14.61 24.49 11.70
C VAL A 30 -13.97 23.46 10.77
N THR A 31 -13.77 23.79 9.49
CA THR A 31 -13.15 22.89 8.51
C THR A 31 -11.72 22.53 8.87
N PHE A 32 -10.88 23.50 9.26
CA PHE A 32 -9.51 23.22 9.70
C PHE A 32 -9.48 22.44 11.02
N GLY A 33 -10.42 22.71 11.94
CA GLY A 33 -10.57 21.92 13.17
C GLY A 33 -10.90 20.45 12.87
N LEU A 34 -11.86 20.20 11.97
CA LEU A 34 -12.21 18.85 11.53
C LEU A 34 -11.03 18.17 10.83
N LEU A 35 -10.36 18.86 9.89
CA LEU A 35 -9.20 18.30 9.17
C LEU A 35 -8.05 17.95 10.12
N SER A 36 -7.79 18.80 11.12
CA SER A 36 -6.74 18.53 12.12
C SER A 36 -7.09 17.31 12.96
N TRP A 37 -8.34 17.19 13.39
CA TRP A 37 -8.81 16.01 14.14
C TRP A 37 -8.72 14.74 13.27
N THR A 38 -9.25 14.75 12.05
CA THR A 38 -9.19 13.56 11.18
C THR A 38 -7.75 13.17 10.89
N THR A 39 -6.84 14.13 10.74
CA THR A 39 -5.40 13.87 10.59
C THR A 39 -4.86 13.08 11.79
N VAL A 40 -5.14 13.51 13.03
CA VAL A 40 -4.71 12.78 14.23
C VAL A 40 -5.24 11.35 14.24
N VAL A 41 -6.54 11.17 13.95
CA VAL A 41 -7.17 9.84 13.89
C VAL A 41 -6.50 8.97 12.83
N THR A 42 -6.17 9.52 11.66
CA THR A 42 -5.45 8.78 10.60
C THR A 42 -4.07 8.32 11.05
N TYR A 43 -3.32 9.15 11.78
CA TYR A 43 -1.99 8.75 12.30
C TYR A 43 -2.09 7.70 13.40
N GLU A 44 -3.07 7.78 14.29
CA GLU A 44 -3.28 6.81 15.37
C GLU A 44 -3.78 5.44 14.88
N GLN A 45 -4.58 5.43 13.80
CA GLN A 45 -5.17 4.22 13.21
C GLN A 45 -4.38 3.67 12.01
N ALA A 46 -3.21 4.23 11.70
CA ALA A 46 -2.35 3.71 10.65
C ALA A 46 -1.95 2.26 10.97
N PRO A 47 -1.88 1.36 9.96
CA PRO A 47 -1.42 0.00 10.17
C PRO A 47 -0.04 -0.02 10.85
N PRO A 48 0.12 -0.70 12.00
CA PRO A 48 1.41 -0.78 12.67
C PRO A 48 2.40 -1.59 11.83
N LEU A 49 3.65 -1.12 11.77
CA LEU A 49 4.75 -1.81 11.09
C LEU A 49 5.62 -2.53 12.13
N PRO A 50 5.66 -3.87 12.16
CA PRO A 50 6.58 -4.64 13.00
C PRO A 50 8.05 -4.38 12.65
N ASP A 51 8.95 -4.41 13.64
CA ASP A 51 10.41 -4.38 13.40
C ASP A 51 10.84 -5.49 12.42
N ARG A 52 10.19 -6.66 12.50
CA ARG A 52 10.42 -7.82 11.65
C ARG A 52 9.24 -8.78 11.58
N PHE A 53 9.10 -9.42 10.44
CA PHE A 53 8.28 -10.61 10.23
C PHE A 53 9.17 -11.85 10.33
N VAL A 54 8.75 -12.82 11.15
CA VAL A 54 9.53 -14.03 11.41
C VAL A 54 8.69 -15.27 11.18
N THR A 55 9.32 -16.35 10.74
CA THR A 55 8.70 -17.67 10.74
C THR A 55 8.46 -18.16 12.17
N THR A 56 7.66 -19.23 12.33
CA THR A 56 7.51 -19.93 13.63
C THR A 56 8.85 -20.41 14.21
N GLY A 57 9.85 -20.69 13.36
CA GLY A 57 11.22 -21.04 13.76
C GLY A 57 12.12 -19.85 14.11
N GLY A 58 11.63 -18.61 13.97
CA GLY A 58 12.36 -17.37 14.30
C GLY A 58 13.25 -16.83 13.18
N ALA A 59 13.23 -17.42 11.98
CA ALA A 59 13.95 -16.90 10.83
C ALA A 59 13.25 -15.63 10.29
N ALA A 60 14.00 -14.58 9.97
CA ALA A 60 13.43 -13.34 9.45
C ALA A 60 13.01 -13.49 7.98
N VAL A 61 11.80 -13.04 7.65
CA VAL A 61 11.21 -13.06 6.30
C VAL A 61 11.28 -11.68 5.67
N LEU A 62 10.84 -10.66 6.40
CA LEU A 62 10.89 -9.25 6.05
C LEU A 62 11.26 -8.43 7.28
N THR A 63 11.95 -7.32 7.08
CA THR A 63 12.31 -6.38 8.15
C THR A 63 11.85 -4.96 7.84
N GLU A 64 11.56 -4.18 8.87
CA GLU A 64 11.18 -2.78 8.73
C GLU A 64 12.16 -1.96 7.87
N PRO A 65 13.50 -2.07 8.05
CA PRO A 65 14.45 -1.36 7.19
C PRO A 65 14.38 -1.76 5.71
N GLU A 66 14.09 -3.03 5.40
CA GLU A 66 13.90 -3.51 4.02
C GLU A 66 12.64 -2.91 3.41
N ILE A 67 11.53 -2.87 4.17
CA ILE A 67 10.26 -2.28 3.72
C ILE A 67 10.44 -0.78 3.44
N TYR A 68 11.15 -0.05 4.29
CA TYR A 68 11.46 1.37 4.05
C TYR A 68 12.33 1.58 2.80
N ARG A 69 13.38 0.76 2.60
CA ARG A 69 14.19 0.83 1.38
C ARG A 69 13.38 0.45 0.14
N GLY A 70 12.46 -0.50 0.28
CA GLY A 70 11.54 -0.90 -0.77
C GLY A 70 10.60 0.23 -1.19
N LYS A 71 10.07 0.97 -0.22
CA LYS A 71 9.28 2.18 -0.49
C LYS A 71 10.10 3.23 -1.25
N GLN A 72 11.38 3.41 -0.91
CA GLN A 72 12.26 4.30 -1.67
C GLN A 72 12.50 3.78 -3.09
N GLY A 73 12.67 2.46 -3.28
CA GLY A 73 12.80 1.84 -4.60
C GLY A 73 11.55 2.03 -5.45
N PHE A 74 10.37 1.79 -4.89
CA PHE A 74 9.07 2.06 -5.53
C PHE A 74 8.97 3.50 -6.06
N GLN A 75 9.39 4.48 -5.25
CA GLN A 75 9.39 5.89 -5.63
C GLN A 75 10.45 6.23 -6.68
N ARG A 76 11.66 5.69 -6.55
CA ARG A 76 12.76 5.92 -7.52
C ARG A 76 12.49 5.28 -8.89
N ALA A 77 11.74 4.19 -8.91
CA ALA A 77 11.32 3.50 -10.13
C ALA A 77 10.03 4.08 -10.72
N ASP A 78 9.45 5.10 -10.09
CA ASP A 78 8.23 5.78 -10.52
C ASP A 78 7.08 4.81 -10.83
N LEU A 79 6.91 3.80 -9.98
CA LEU A 79 6.00 2.70 -10.26
C LEU A 79 4.52 3.12 -10.31
N MET A 80 4.18 4.30 -9.77
CA MET A 80 2.84 4.89 -9.86
C MET A 80 2.51 5.47 -11.24
N ASP A 81 3.51 5.75 -12.08
CA ASP A 81 3.28 6.19 -13.47
C ASP A 81 2.93 5.02 -14.39
N TYR A 82 3.34 3.81 -14.01
CA TYR A 82 2.94 2.56 -14.69
C TYR A 82 1.67 1.96 -14.06
N GLY A 83 1.64 1.71 -12.75
CA GLY A 83 0.52 1.03 -12.06
C GLY A 83 -0.01 1.82 -10.86
N SER A 84 -0.69 1.14 -9.94
CA SER A 84 -1.26 1.77 -8.74
C SER A 84 -0.92 1.04 -7.44
N LEU A 85 -0.94 1.77 -6.32
CA LEU A 85 -0.82 1.22 -4.96
C LEU A 85 -2.03 1.68 -4.15
N TYR A 86 -2.76 0.74 -3.53
CA TYR A 86 -4.04 1.01 -2.89
C TYR A 86 -5.04 1.77 -3.78
N GLY A 87 -5.02 1.51 -5.10
CA GLY A 87 -5.86 2.18 -6.10
C GLY A 87 -5.40 3.60 -6.49
N MET A 88 -4.28 4.08 -5.95
CA MET A 88 -3.71 5.39 -6.31
C MET A 88 -2.55 5.21 -7.28
N GLY A 89 -2.63 5.86 -8.44
CA GLY A 89 -1.59 5.81 -9.48
C GLY A 89 -2.19 5.73 -10.87
N SER A 90 -1.42 5.20 -11.80
CA SER A 90 -1.79 4.97 -13.18
C SER A 90 -2.63 3.69 -13.32
N TYR A 91 -3.50 3.68 -14.32
CA TYR A 91 -4.32 2.53 -14.69
C TYR A 91 -3.72 1.74 -15.87
N PHE A 92 -2.49 2.05 -16.28
CA PHE A 92 -1.87 1.38 -17.41
C PHE A 92 -1.45 -0.05 -17.05
N GLY A 93 -0.81 -0.22 -15.89
CA GLY A 93 -0.39 -1.48 -15.30
C GLY A 93 -1.39 -2.02 -14.28
N GLU A 94 -0.94 -3.03 -13.54
CA GLU A 94 -1.69 -3.59 -12.41
C GLU A 94 -1.72 -2.67 -11.18
N ASP A 95 -2.70 -2.89 -10.30
CA ASP A 95 -2.61 -2.45 -8.91
C ASP A 95 -1.73 -3.43 -8.14
N TYR A 96 -0.58 -2.96 -7.65
CA TYR A 96 0.42 -3.83 -7.02
C TYR A 96 -0.10 -4.47 -5.73
N THR A 97 -0.91 -3.77 -4.94
CA THR A 97 -1.49 -4.30 -3.71
C THR A 97 -2.44 -5.46 -4.01
N ALA A 98 -3.37 -5.27 -4.95
CA ALA A 98 -4.33 -6.30 -5.32
C ALA A 98 -3.64 -7.50 -6.01
N ASP A 99 -2.70 -7.23 -6.91
CA ASP A 99 -1.95 -8.26 -7.63
C ASP A 99 -1.07 -9.10 -6.68
N ALA A 100 -0.37 -8.44 -5.75
CA ALA A 100 0.42 -9.12 -4.73
C ALA A 100 -0.47 -9.96 -3.80
N LEU A 101 -1.61 -9.43 -3.34
CA LEU A 101 -2.53 -10.16 -2.46
C LEU A 101 -3.07 -11.45 -3.11
N VAL A 102 -3.51 -11.37 -4.37
CA VAL A 102 -4.01 -12.56 -5.09
C VAL A 102 -2.89 -13.59 -5.26
N LYS A 103 -1.70 -13.15 -5.69
CA LYS A 103 -0.56 -14.06 -5.87
C LYS A 103 -0.13 -14.70 -4.56
N LEU A 104 -0.07 -13.92 -3.49
CA LEU A 104 0.28 -14.37 -2.16
C LEU A 104 -0.71 -15.44 -1.67
N ALA A 105 -2.01 -15.19 -1.84
CA ALA A 105 -3.07 -16.15 -1.51
C ALA A 105 -2.91 -17.46 -2.32
N THR A 106 -2.79 -17.37 -3.66
CA THR A 106 -2.67 -18.57 -4.51
C THR A 106 -1.40 -19.37 -4.22
N GLN A 107 -0.28 -18.71 -3.93
CA GLN A 107 0.96 -19.38 -3.57
C GLN A 107 0.87 -20.03 -2.18
N THR A 108 0.16 -19.39 -1.25
CA THR A 108 -0.10 -19.96 0.08
C THR A 108 -1.00 -21.20 -0.03
N GLU A 109 -2.04 -21.17 -0.87
CA GLU A 109 -2.88 -22.35 -1.17
C GLU A 109 -2.03 -23.51 -1.73
N GLU A 110 -1.13 -23.23 -2.68
CA GLU A 110 -0.23 -24.24 -3.26
C GLU A 110 0.71 -24.83 -2.19
N ASN A 111 1.30 -23.98 -1.34
CA ASN A 111 2.20 -24.42 -0.28
C ASN A 111 1.49 -25.29 0.77
N ILE A 112 0.24 -24.94 1.15
CA ILE A 112 -0.58 -25.75 2.06
C ILE A 112 -0.94 -27.08 1.38
N ALA A 113 -1.36 -27.06 0.11
CA ALA A 113 -1.71 -28.27 -0.64
C ALA A 113 -0.56 -29.27 -0.70
N LEU A 114 0.65 -28.78 -1.02
CA LEU A 114 1.85 -29.59 -1.06
C LEU A 114 2.22 -30.13 0.32
N THR A 115 2.10 -29.32 1.38
CA THR A 115 2.46 -29.72 2.74
C THR A 115 1.50 -30.76 3.33
N GLU A 116 0.19 -30.55 3.16
CA GLU A 116 -0.84 -31.42 3.78
C GLU A 116 -1.15 -32.66 2.94
N TYR A 117 -1.17 -32.54 1.61
CA TYR A 117 -1.64 -33.60 0.72
C TYR A 117 -0.57 -34.13 -0.23
N GLY A 118 0.62 -33.52 -0.28
CA GLY A 118 1.71 -33.92 -1.17
C GLY A 118 1.40 -33.77 -2.67
N LYS A 119 0.41 -32.93 -3.02
CA LYS A 119 -0.09 -32.75 -4.38
C LYS A 119 -0.30 -31.27 -4.69
N PRO A 120 -0.18 -30.85 -5.96
CA PRO A 120 -0.52 -29.51 -6.38
C PRO A 120 -1.97 -29.16 -6.02
N PHE A 121 -2.25 -27.89 -5.71
CA PHE A 121 -3.60 -27.45 -5.34
C PHE A 121 -4.62 -27.78 -6.44
N ALA A 122 -4.20 -27.67 -7.71
CA ALA A 122 -5.03 -27.99 -8.87
C ALA A 122 -5.56 -29.43 -8.88
N ASP A 123 -4.80 -30.38 -8.32
CA ASP A 123 -5.09 -31.82 -8.35
C ASP A 123 -5.89 -32.31 -7.12
N LEU A 124 -6.20 -31.41 -6.19
CA LEU A 124 -7.00 -31.74 -5.01
C LEU A 124 -8.49 -31.91 -5.34
N SER A 125 -9.16 -32.74 -4.53
CA SER A 125 -10.64 -32.86 -4.58
C SER A 125 -11.30 -31.55 -4.14
N PRO A 126 -12.56 -31.29 -4.53
CA PRO A 126 -13.28 -30.08 -4.13
C PRO A 126 -13.35 -29.86 -2.61
N GLU A 127 -13.45 -30.95 -1.83
CA GLU A 127 -13.47 -30.89 -0.37
C GLU A 127 -12.13 -30.42 0.18
N HIS A 128 -11.02 -31.01 -0.28
CA HIS A 128 -9.67 -30.60 0.14
C HIS A 128 -9.35 -29.17 -0.30
N LYS A 129 -9.75 -28.76 -1.52
CA LYS A 129 -9.60 -27.38 -1.99
C LYS A 129 -10.29 -26.38 -1.06
N THR A 130 -11.48 -26.72 -0.57
CA THR A 130 -12.22 -25.86 0.35
C THR A 130 -11.51 -25.75 1.70
N GLY A 131 -10.98 -26.86 2.22
CA GLY A 131 -10.16 -26.88 3.44
C GLY A 131 -8.92 -25.98 3.31
N VAL A 132 -8.14 -26.17 2.25
CA VAL A 132 -6.94 -25.37 1.97
C VAL A 132 -7.26 -23.87 1.87
N LYS A 133 -8.34 -23.49 1.17
CA LYS A 133 -8.77 -22.09 1.08
C LYS A 133 -9.11 -21.50 2.44
N SER A 134 -9.80 -22.26 3.30
CA SER A 134 -10.13 -21.82 4.65
C SER A 134 -8.89 -21.61 5.51
N VAL A 135 -7.90 -22.50 5.40
CA VAL A 135 -6.62 -22.36 6.13
C VAL A 135 -5.84 -21.15 5.62
N MET A 136 -5.70 -20.99 4.30
CA MET A 136 -5.04 -19.83 3.71
C MET A 136 -5.67 -18.50 4.17
N GLN A 137 -7.00 -18.41 4.17
CA GLN A 137 -7.71 -17.22 4.65
C GLN A 137 -7.41 -16.92 6.12
N ALA A 138 -7.39 -17.95 6.96
CA ALA A 138 -7.04 -17.80 8.37
C ALA A 138 -5.58 -17.34 8.54
N GLU A 139 -4.63 -17.94 7.80
CA GLU A 139 -3.21 -17.57 7.86
C GLU A 139 -2.96 -16.10 7.47
N LEU A 140 -3.65 -15.60 6.43
CA LEU A 140 -3.53 -14.20 6.01
C LEU A 140 -4.19 -13.21 6.99
N GLN A 141 -5.37 -13.55 7.52
CA GLN A 141 -6.17 -12.63 8.34
C GLN A 141 -5.72 -12.55 9.80
N GLN A 142 -5.01 -13.56 10.30
CA GLN A 142 -4.65 -13.67 11.72
C GLN A 142 -3.22 -13.21 12.03
N VAL A 143 -2.50 -12.64 11.07
CA VAL A 143 -1.16 -12.08 11.33
C VAL A 143 -1.29 -10.84 12.23
N ASP A 144 -0.80 -10.94 13.46
CA ASP A 144 -0.80 -9.83 14.41
C ASP A 144 0.37 -8.86 14.13
N LEU A 145 0.04 -7.74 13.49
CA LEU A 145 0.98 -6.66 13.17
C LEU A 145 1.29 -5.75 14.36
N THR A 146 0.60 -5.88 15.49
CA THR A 146 0.83 -5.02 16.68
C THR A 146 2.08 -5.43 17.45
N GLN A 147 2.59 -6.64 17.21
CA GLN A 147 3.81 -7.14 17.82
C GLN A 147 5.05 -6.58 17.11
N LYS A 148 6.10 -6.29 17.88
CA LYS A 148 7.42 -5.95 17.29
C LYS A 148 7.99 -7.05 16.40
N ARG A 149 7.60 -8.30 16.67
CA ARG A 149 7.94 -9.48 15.86
C ARG A 149 6.65 -10.16 15.46
N ALA A 150 6.18 -9.89 14.25
CA ALA A 150 5.01 -10.55 13.71
C ALA A 150 5.39 -11.97 13.26
N VAL A 151 4.73 -12.98 13.83
CA VAL A 151 4.97 -14.38 13.48
C VAL A 151 4.09 -14.75 12.30
N ILE A 152 4.71 -15.25 11.23
CA ILE A 152 4.05 -15.69 10.00
C ILE A 152 4.06 -17.23 9.94
N PRO A 153 2.94 -17.88 9.60
CA PRO A 153 2.87 -19.30 9.30
C PRO A 153 3.84 -19.73 8.19
N HIS A 154 4.27 -20.99 8.21
CA HIS A 154 5.32 -21.45 7.28
C HIS A 154 4.91 -21.37 5.80
N ALA A 155 3.66 -21.76 5.47
CA ALA A 155 3.18 -21.73 4.10
C ALA A 155 3.15 -20.30 3.54
N LEU A 156 2.65 -19.35 4.33
CA LEU A 156 2.65 -17.92 4.01
C LEU A 156 4.07 -17.35 3.90
N ALA A 157 4.98 -17.69 4.81
CA ALA A 157 6.38 -17.23 4.74
C ALA A 157 7.07 -17.66 3.43
N THR A 158 6.92 -18.93 3.04
CA THR A 158 7.44 -19.46 1.77
C THR A 158 6.79 -18.77 0.57
N ALA A 159 5.50 -18.41 0.67
CA ALA A 159 4.79 -17.67 -0.37
C ALA A 159 5.36 -16.25 -0.54
N ILE A 160 5.65 -15.55 0.57
CA ILE A 160 6.30 -14.23 0.56
C ILE A 160 7.66 -14.30 -0.12
N GLU A 161 8.52 -15.27 0.23
CA GLU A 161 9.86 -15.41 -0.36
C GLU A 161 9.79 -15.65 -1.87
N THR A 162 8.90 -16.57 -2.30
CA THR A 162 8.69 -16.89 -3.72
C THR A 162 8.17 -15.69 -4.50
N LEU A 163 7.19 -14.98 -3.94
CA LEU A 163 6.60 -13.80 -4.56
C LEU A 163 7.60 -12.65 -4.63
N ARG A 164 8.41 -12.46 -3.58
CA ARG A 164 9.46 -11.43 -3.55
C ARG A 164 10.46 -11.62 -4.69
N ALA A 165 10.93 -12.86 -4.88
CA ALA A 165 11.83 -13.19 -5.99
C ALA A 165 11.16 -12.93 -7.35
N THR A 166 9.89 -13.32 -7.50
CA THR A 166 9.14 -13.14 -8.75
C THR A 166 8.91 -11.67 -9.10
N ILE A 167 8.56 -10.83 -8.11
CA ILE A 167 8.35 -9.40 -8.33
C ILE A 167 9.69 -8.72 -8.63
N ALA A 168 10.75 -9.04 -7.88
CA ALA A 168 12.07 -8.50 -8.12
C ALA A 168 12.56 -8.81 -9.55
N ASP A 169 12.37 -10.04 -10.02
CA ASP A 169 12.71 -10.43 -11.38
C ASP A 169 11.93 -9.62 -12.43
N LYS A 170 10.63 -9.43 -12.24
CA LYS A 170 9.80 -8.60 -13.12
C LYS A 170 10.27 -7.15 -13.17
N LEU A 171 10.64 -6.57 -12.03
CA LEU A 171 11.12 -5.18 -11.97
C LEU A 171 12.42 -5.01 -12.77
N LEU A 172 13.24 -6.05 -12.88
CA LEU A 172 14.54 -6.03 -13.55
C LEU A 172 14.50 -6.42 -15.03
N HIS A 173 13.35 -6.88 -15.54
CA HIS A 173 13.21 -7.36 -16.91
C HIS A 173 12.10 -6.65 -17.68
N ASN A 174 12.36 -6.37 -18.96
CA ASN A 174 11.34 -5.80 -19.84
C ASN A 174 10.22 -6.80 -20.12
N ASN A 175 8.99 -6.31 -20.19
CA ASN A 175 7.84 -7.06 -20.69
C ASN A 175 7.05 -6.18 -21.65
N PHE A 176 7.52 -6.12 -22.90
CA PHE A 176 6.91 -5.28 -23.93
C PHE A 176 5.49 -5.70 -24.29
N THR A 177 5.10 -6.96 -24.08
CA THR A 177 3.72 -7.41 -24.27
C THR A 177 2.75 -6.74 -23.29
N LYS A 178 3.23 -6.40 -22.09
CA LYS A 178 2.48 -5.62 -21.09
C LYS A 178 2.77 -4.12 -21.14
N GLY A 179 3.58 -3.65 -22.09
CA GLY A 179 4.04 -2.27 -22.12
C GLY A 179 4.98 -1.89 -20.96
N TRP A 180 5.59 -2.88 -20.30
CA TRP A 180 6.51 -2.67 -19.19
C TRP A 180 7.97 -2.61 -19.67
N THR A 181 8.68 -1.60 -19.20
CA THR A 181 10.14 -1.49 -19.27
C THR A 181 10.72 -1.68 -17.89
N LYS A 182 11.84 -2.39 -17.78
CA LYS A 182 12.53 -2.61 -16.50
C LYS A 182 12.82 -1.29 -15.78
N ALA A 183 12.82 -1.33 -14.46
CA ALA A 183 13.16 -0.18 -13.63
C ALA A 183 14.69 -0.01 -13.58
N ASP A 184 15.26 0.80 -14.49
CA ASP A 184 16.71 1.04 -14.57
C ASP A 184 17.30 1.71 -13.31
N SER A 185 16.47 2.30 -12.45
CA SER A 185 16.88 2.88 -11.17
C SER A 185 17.06 1.83 -10.05
N LEU A 186 16.73 0.56 -10.33
CA LEU A 186 16.83 -0.55 -9.38
C LEU A 186 17.93 -1.53 -9.79
N ASP A 187 18.65 -2.01 -8.78
CA ASP A 187 19.52 -3.18 -8.83
C ASP A 187 18.84 -4.40 -8.19
N ALA A 188 19.53 -5.54 -8.14
CA ALA A 188 18.97 -6.78 -7.58
C ALA A 188 18.48 -6.63 -6.13
N GLN A 189 19.22 -5.90 -5.29
CA GLN A 189 18.87 -5.76 -3.87
C GLN A 189 17.69 -4.79 -3.70
N SER A 190 17.74 -3.63 -4.35
CA SER A 190 16.68 -2.63 -4.27
C SER A 190 15.40 -3.10 -4.95
N ALA A 191 15.46 -3.93 -5.99
CA ALA A 191 14.30 -4.63 -6.54
C ALA A 191 13.71 -5.64 -5.55
N SER A 192 14.55 -6.42 -4.85
CA SER A 192 14.10 -7.33 -3.79
C SER A 192 13.46 -6.58 -2.62
N ASP A 193 14.05 -5.47 -2.18
CA ASP A 193 13.48 -4.62 -1.11
C ASP A 193 12.15 -4.02 -1.59
N THR A 194 12.07 -3.54 -2.84
CA THR A 194 10.83 -3.00 -3.45
C THR A 194 9.73 -4.05 -3.50
N ALA A 195 10.08 -5.27 -3.90
CA ALA A 195 9.16 -6.39 -3.86
C ALA A 195 8.66 -6.70 -2.44
N GLY A 196 9.53 -6.61 -1.43
CA GLY A 196 9.15 -6.74 -0.03
C GLY A 196 8.15 -5.67 0.41
N PHE A 197 8.34 -4.42 -0.01
CA PHE A 197 7.39 -3.33 0.23
C PHE A 197 6.05 -3.55 -0.47
N LEU A 198 6.02 -4.07 -1.70
CA LEU A 198 4.78 -4.33 -2.44
C LEU A 198 3.95 -5.50 -1.85
N ILE A 199 4.60 -6.40 -1.12
CA ILE A 199 3.95 -7.53 -0.43
C ILE A 199 3.41 -7.11 0.95
N TYR A 200 4.06 -6.15 1.61
CA TYR A 200 3.63 -5.56 2.87
C TYR A 200 2.36 -4.71 2.71
#